data_AF-A0AAN8Y7J5-F1
#
_entry.id   AF-A0AAN8Y7J5-F1
#
_cell.length_a   1.000
_cell.length_b   1.000
_cell.length_c   1.000
_cell.angle_alpha   90.00
_cell.angle_beta   90.00
_cell.angle_gamma   90.00
#
_symmetry.space_group_name_H-M   'P 1'
#
loop_
_entity.id
_entity.type
_entity.pdbx_description
1 polymer ?
#
loop_
_entity_poly.entity_id
_entity_poly.type
_entity_poly.pdbx_seq_one_letter_code
_entity_poly.pdbx_strand_id
1 'polypeptide(L)'
;MGISLDLSVCNSNRKDFSSKSSKPIESLVGCLDLFTRPEKLGSDQKLYCENCQENQETSKQMSIKNLPLVLCVHIKRFEHSPTRKMSKKIDRHVQFLFSFDMKPYLSSSIVRKRYGNRIFLFYGDESDVYTEFEMGQ
;
A
#
# COMPACT_ATOMS: atom_id res chain seq x y z
N MET A 1 -10.17 0.03 -15.66
CA MET A 1 -9.04 -0.22 -14.73
C MET A 1 -9.61 -0.12 -13.31
N GLY A 2 -9.58 -1.20 -12.52
CA GLY A 2 -10.16 -1.23 -11.18
C GLY A 2 -9.15 -1.68 -10.14
N ILE A 3 -9.38 -1.36 -8.87
CA ILE A 3 -8.55 -1.82 -7.75
C ILE A 3 -9.21 -3.04 -7.10
N SER A 4 -8.41 -4.03 -6.71
CA SER A 4 -8.90 -5.20 -5.99
C SER A 4 -8.43 -5.16 -4.55
N LEU A 5 -9.37 -5.19 -3.62
CA LEU A 5 -9.12 -5.07 -2.19
C LEU A 5 -9.35 -6.40 -1.49
N ASP A 6 -8.35 -6.82 -0.72
CA ASP A 6 -8.38 -8.05 0.06
C ASP A 6 -9.05 -7.83 1.43
N LEU A 7 -9.94 -8.74 1.83
CA LEU A 7 -10.65 -8.71 3.13
C LEU A 7 -9.92 -9.44 4.25
N SER A 8 -8.88 -10.19 3.90
CA SER A 8 -8.10 -10.96 4.85
C SER A 8 -6.99 -10.08 5.43
N VAL A 9 -6.97 -9.92 6.75
CA VAL A 9 -5.72 -9.65 7.48
C VAL A 9 -5.42 -10.83 8.38
N CYS A 10 -4.19 -11.33 8.20
CA CYS A 10 -3.43 -12.42 8.82
C CYS A 10 -4.05 -13.83 8.82
N ASN A 11 -3.56 -14.69 7.92
CA ASN A 11 -3.20 -16.05 8.34
C ASN A 11 -1.84 -15.93 9.05
N SER A 12 -1.83 -16.22 10.34
CA SER A 12 -0.62 -16.28 11.16
C SER A 12 0.31 -17.37 10.65
N ASN A 13 1.32 -16.98 9.86
CA ASN A 13 2.52 -17.77 9.65
C ASN A 13 3.75 -16.88 9.40
N ARG A 14 3.87 -15.79 10.18
CA ARG A 14 5.18 -15.21 10.50
C ARG A 14 5.22 -14.95 12.00
N LYS A 15 6.11 -15.67 12.69
CA LYS A 15 6.46 -15.44 14.08
C LYS A 15 7.16 -14.09 14.16
N ASP A 16 6.39 -13.01 14.30
CA ASP A 16 6.92 -11.76 14.81
C ASP A 16 6.15 -11.40 16.09
N PHE A 17 6.89 -11.50 17.20
CA PHE A 17 6.45 -11.10 18.53
C PHE A 17 6.22 -9.58 18.55
N SER A 18 4.97 -9.16 18.38
CA SER A 18 4.45 -7.91 18.95
C SER A 18 2.93 -7.96 18.95
N SER A 19 2.38 -8.06 20.15
CA SER A 19 0.96 -8.05 20.46
C SER A 19 0.25 -6.80 19.91
N LYS A 20 -0.37 -6.92 18.74
CA LYS A 20 -1.48 -6.05 18.34
C LYS A 20 -2.65 -6.92 17.91
N SER A 21 -3.73 -6.89 18.69
CA SER A 21 -5.02 -7.50 18.36
C SER A 21 -5.44 -7.06 16.96
N SER A 22 -5.34 -7.96 15.97
CA SER A 22 -5.71 -7.69 14.59
C SER A 22 -7.24 -7.65 14.52
N LYS A 23 -7.81 -6.46 14.69
CA LYS A 23 -9.24 -6.25 14.47
C LYS A 23 -9.57 -6.61 13.01
N PRO A 24 -10.68 -7.32 12.76
CA PRO A 24 -11.15 -7.57 11.41
C PRO A 24 -11.39 -6.23 10.70
N ILE A 25 -11.10 -6.20 9.40
CA ILE A 25 -11.35 -5.03 8.56
C ILE A 25 -12.83 -5.01 8.25
N GLU A 26 -13.54 -4.05 8.82
CA GLU A 26 -14.99 -3.97 8.72
C GLU A 26 -15.46 -2.84 7.79
N SER A 27 -14.54 -2.12 7.13
CA SER A 27 -14.88 -0.98 6.26
C SER A 27 -14.04 -0.92 4.98
N LEU A 28 -14.61 -0.31 3.94
CA LEU A 28 -13.91 -0.02 2.68
C LEU A 28 -12.67 0.86 2.88
N VAL A 29 -12.77 1.84 3.78
CA VAL A 29 -11.65 2.71 4.18
C VAL A 29 -10.53 1.86 4.78
N GLY A 30 -10.85 0.94 5.68
CA GLY A 30 -9.86 0.03 6.25
C GLY A 30 -9.20 -0.88 5.20
N CYS A 31 -9.96 -1.31 4.19
CA CYS A 31 -9.39 -2.05 3.06
C CYS A 31 -8.40 -1.20 2.23
N LEU A 32 -8.70 0.08 2.00
CA LEU A 32 -7.83 1.01 1.28
C LEU A 32 -6.57 1.37 2.09
N ASP A 33 -6.73 1.57 3.40
CA ASP A 33 -5.61 1.78 4.32
C ASP A 33 -4.62 0.62 4.24
N LEU A 34 -5.13 -0.61 4.18
CA LEU A 34 -4.29 -1.80 4.06
C LEU A 34 -3.66 -1.94 2.69
N PHE A 35 -4.42 -1.67 1.63
CA PHE A 35 -3.91 -1.72 0.27
C PHE A 35 -2.72 -0.75 0.07
N THR A 36 -2.76 0.42 0.70
CA THR A 36 -1.72 1.44 0.61
C THR A 36 -0.70 1.42 1.77
N ARG A 37 -0.81 0.46 2.69
CA ARG A 37 0.09 0.33 3.83
C ARG A 37 1.48 -0.11 3.35
N PRO A 38 2.57 0.50 3.85
CA PRO A 38 3.90 -0.05 3.66
C PRO A 38 3.99 -1.46 4.28
N GLU A 39 4.46 -2.41 3.51
CA GLU A 39 4.75 -3.77 3.95
C GLU A 39 6.25 -4.03 3.89
N LYS A 40 6.81 -4.65 4.93
CA LYS A 40 8.18 -5.17 4.89
C LYS A 40 8.19 -6.42 4.02
N LEU A 41 9.12 -6.47 3.08
CA LEU A 41 9.38 -7.67 2.31
C LEU A 41 10.14 -8.68 3.18
N GLY A 42 10.07 -9.97 2.82
CA GLY A 42 10.75 -11.02 3.56
C GLY A 42 12.26 -10.97 3.45
N SER A 43 12.94 -11.80 4.24
CA SER A 43 14.40 -11.93 4.23
C SER A 43 14.97 -12.35 2.86
N ASP A 44 14.14 -12.98 2.03
CA ASP A 44 14.38 -13.37 0.65
C ASP A 44 14.38 -12.21 -0.35
N GLN A 45 13.86 -11.04 0.05
CA GLN A 45 13.65 -9.86 -0.79
C GLN A 45 14.42 -8.65 -0.24
N LYS A 46 15.57 -8.89 0.39
CA LYS A 46 16.49 -7.83 0.78
C LYS A 46 17.17 -7.26 -0.46
N LEU A 47 17.39 -5.94 -0.45
CA LEU A 47 18.13 -5.25 -1.50
C LEU A 47 19.52 -4.90 -0.99
N TYR A 48 20.52 -5.08 -1.84
CA TYR A 48 21.89 -4.72 -1.51
C TYR A 48 22.04 -3.20 -1.51
N CYS A 49 22.52 -2.64 -0.41
CA CYS A 49 22.79 -1.21 -0.28
C CYS A 49 24.27 -0.94 -0.53
N GLU A 50 24.59 -0.21 -1.60
CA GLU A 50 25.97 0.14 -1.93
C GLU A 50 26.65 1.01 -0.86
N ASN A 51 25.88 1.85 -0.14
CA ASN A 51 26.44 2.69 0.91
C ASN A 51 26.76 1.90 2.20
N CYS A 52 25.96 0.89 2.52
CA CYS A 52 26.15 0.06 3.72
C CYS A 52 26.97 -1.21 3.45
N GLN A 53 27.21 -1.54 2.18
CA GLN A 53 27.86 -2.75 1.71
C GLN A 53 27.19 -4.05 2.20
N GLU A 54 25.88 -4.02 2.46
CA GLU A 54 25.12 -5.17 2.98
C GLU A 54 23.68 -5.22 2.48
N ASN A 55 23.04 -6.39 2.64
CA ASN A 55 21.64 -6.63 2.26
C ASN A 55 20.68 -6.08 3.31
N GLN A 56 19.94 -5.02 2.93
CA GLN A 56 19.02 -4.30 3.81
C GLN A 56 17.58 -4.79 3.69
N GLU A 57 16.84 -4.68 4.79
CA GLU A 57 15.39 -4.87 4.79
C GLU A 57 14.72 -3.88 3.84
N THR A 58 13.86 -4.40 2.97
CA THR A 58 13.16 -3.57 1.97
C THR A 58 11.69 -3.49 2.30
N SER A 59 11.10 -2.31 2.11
CA SER A 59 9.66 -2.10 2.23
C SER A 59 9.04 -1.78 0.88
N LYS A 60 7.88 -2.36 0.59
CA LYS A 60 7.05 -2.03 -0.57
C LYS A 60 5.82 -1.27 -0.12
N GLN A 61 5.40 -0.29 -0.89
CA GLN A 61 4.15 0.44 -0.65
C GLN A 61 3.44 0.70 -1.98
N MET A 62 2.14 0.40 -2.03
CA MET A 62 1.30 0.71 -3.18
C MET A 62 0.60 2.06 -2.99
N SER A 63 0.29 2.73 -4.10
CA SER A 63 -0.45 4.00 -4.10
C SER A 63 -1.26 4.14 -5.39
N ILE A 64 -2.21 5.07 -5.39
CA ILE A 64 -3.03 5.39 -6.56
C ILE A 64 -2.42 6.62 -7.25
N LYS A 65 -1.93 6.47 -8.48
CA LYS A 65 -1.34 7.60 -9.22
C LYS A 65 -2.40 8.66 -9.53
N ASN A 66 -3.44 8.26 -10.26
CA ASN A 66 -4.53 9.11 -10.73
C ASN A 66 -5.88 8.45 -10.45
N LEU A 67 -6.90 9.25 -10.14
CA LEU A 67 -8.27 8.78 -9.94
C LEU A 67 -9.08 8.92 -11.24
N PRO A 68 -9.67 7.82 -11.77
CA PRO A 68 -10.59 7.92 -12.89
C PRO A 68 -11.93 8.56 -12.46
N LEU A 69 -12.68 9.09 -13.42
CA LEU A 69 -14.05 9.60 -13.21
C LEU A 69 -14.97 8.55 -12.57
N VAL A 70 -14.79 7.28 -12.94
CA VAL A 70 -15.48 6.15 -12.35
C VAL A 70 -14.45 5.14 -11.86
N LEU A 71 -14.40 4.93 -10.55
CA LEU A 71 -13.51 3.97 -9.92
C LEU A 71 -14.24 2.64 -9.65
N CYS A 72 -13.81 1.57 -10.29
CA CYS A 72 -14.29 0.22 -9.99
C CYS A 72 -13.45 -0.39 -8.85
N VAL A 73 -14.13 -0.78 -7.76
CA VAL A 73 -13.50 -1.47 -6.62
C VAL A 73 -14.02 -2.90 -6.54
N HIS A 74 -13.12 -3.86 -6.65
CA HIS A 74 -13.42 -5.28 -6.49
C HIS A 74 -13.06 -5.72 -5.08
N ILE A 75 -14.07 -6.11 -4.30
CA ILE A 75 -13.86 -6.68 -2.97
C ILE A 75 -13.62 -8.19 -3.11
N LYS A 76 -12.40 -8.65 -2.84
CA LYS A 76 -12.04 -10.07 -2.93
C LYS A 76 -12.57 -10.82 -1.71
N ARG A 77 -13.77 -11.39 -1.86
CA ARG A 77 -14.48 -12.17 -0.83
C ARG A 77 -14.20 -13.67 -0.88
N PHE A 78 -13.16 -14.11 -1.57
CA PHE A 78 -12.80 -15.52 -1.66
C PHE A 78 -11.37 -15.73 -1.21
N GLU A 79 -11.19 -16.46 -0.12
CA GLU A 79 -9.89 -16.90 0.34
C GLU A 79 -9.62 -18.31 -0.20
N HIS A 80 -8.43 -18.53 -0.76
CA HIS A 80 -8.00 -19.85 -1.21
C HIS A 80 -7.01 -20.43 -0.21
N SER A 81 -7.32 -21.59 0.35
CA SER A 81 -6.42 -22.32 1.23
C SER A 81 -5.62 -23.34 0.40
N PRO A 82 -4.32 -23.10 0.14
CA PRO A 82 -3.51 -24.06 -0.60
C PRO A 82 -3.37 -25.38 0.16
N THR A 83 -3.28 -25.32 1.50
CA THR A 83 -3.17 -26.51 2.37
C THR A 83 -4.41 -27.40 2.30
N ARG A 84 -5.61 -26.79 2.29
CA ARG A 84 -6.87 -27.56 2.24
C ARG A 84 -7.37 -27.79 0.81
N LYS A 85 -6.72 -27.20 -0.20
CA LYS A 85 -7.16 -27.20 -1.61
C LYS A 85 -8.62 -26.77 -1.77
N MET A 86 -9.07 -25.82 -0.97
CA MET A 86 -10.46 -25.35 -0.95
C MET A 86 -10.50 -23.83 -0.94
N SER A 87 -11.52 -23.28 -1.61
CA SER A 87 -11.86 -21.86 -1.56
C SER A 87 -13.02 -21.65 -0.59
N LYS A 88 -12.95 -20.59 0.22
CA LYS A 88 -14.00 -20.22 1.17
C LYS A 88 -14.48 -18.81 0.89
N LYS A 89 -15.81 -18.63 0.89
CA LYS A 89 -16.44 -17.31 0.85
C LYS A 89 -16.25 -16.60 2.20
N ILE A 90 -15.82 -15.35 2.13
CA ILE A 90 -15.75 -14.42 3.27
C ILE A 90 -17.09 -13.70 3.34
N ASP A 91 -17.96 -14.17 4.24
CA ASP A 91 -19.32 -13.64 4.41
C ASP A 91 -19.41 -12.51 5.45
N ARG A 92 -18.31 -11.80 5.67
CA ARG A 92 -18.27 -10.68 6.63
C ARG A 92 -18.88 -9.43 6.03
N HIS A 93 -19.59 -8.68 6.87
CA HIS A 93 -20.08 -7.36 6.52
C HIS A 93 -18.90 -6.42 6.24
N VAL A 94 -19.03 -5.58 5.19
CA VAL A 94 -18.07 -4.51 4.89
C VAL A 94 -18.86 -3.23 4.77
N GLN A 95 -18.62 -2.31 5.68
CA GLN A 95 -19.23 -1.00 5.70
C GLN A 95 -18.64 -0.12 4.58
N PHE A 96 -19.51 0.48 3.77
CA PHE A 96 -19.17 1.46 2.75
C PHE A 96 -19.88 2.78 3.08
N LEU A 97 -19.13 3.88 3.03
CA LEU A 97 -19.70 5.23 3.19
C LEU A 97 -20.23 5.71 1.84
N PHE A 98 -21.28 6.52 1.87
CA PHE A 98 -21.81 7.17 0.66
C PHE A 98 -20.75 8.05 -0.04
N SER A 99 -19.91 8.71 0.76
CA SER A 99 -18.79 9.53 0.29
C SER A 99 -17.60 9.37 1.24
N PHE A 100 -16.39 9.34 0.70
CA PHE A 100 -15.16 9.31 1.49
C PHE A 100 -14.00 9.93 0.69
N ASP A 101 -12.95 10.38 1.38
CA ASP A 101 -11.81 11.05 0.75
C ASP A 101 -10.78 10.03 0.23
N MET A 102 -10.47 10.12 -1.08
CA MET A 102 -9.45 9.30 -1.72
C MET A 102 -8.05 9.92 -1.68
N LYS A 103 -7.93 11.22 -1.35
CA LYS A 103 -6.65 11.94 -1.33
C LYS A 103 -5.57 11.22 -0.52
N PRO A 104 -5.83 10.63 0.67
CA PRO A 104 -4.79 9.95 1.45
C PRO A 104 -4.11 8.79 0.73
N TYR A 105 -4.79 8.18 -0.25
CA TYR A 105 -4.34 7.01 -0.99
C TYR A 105 -3.61 7.36 -2.28
N LEU A 106 -3.56 8.65 -2.63
CA LEU A 106 -2.86 9.13 -3.82
C LEU A 106 -1.34 9.10 -3.65
N SER A 107 -0.62 8.83 -4.74
CA SER A 107 0.84 8.85 -4.77
C SER A 107 1.39 10.20 -4.31
N SER A 108 0.79 11.31 -4.75
CA SER A 108 1.18 12.66 -4.35
C SER A 108 1.10 12.88 -2.83
N SER A 109 0.01 12.44 -2.20
CA SER A 109 -0.18 12.53 -0.75
C SER A 109 0.79 11.63 0.02
N ILE A 110 0.99 10.40 -0.44
CA ILE A 110 1.89 9.44 0.21
C ILE A 110 3.34 9.92 0.15
N VAL A 111 3.79 10.42 -1.01
CA VAL A 111 5.15 10.97 -1.20
C VAL A 111 5.35 12.21 -0.34
N ARG A 112 4.39 13.16 -0.36
CA ARG A 112 4.42 14.36 0.50
C ARG A 112 4.49 14.02 1.98
N LYS A 113 3.75 13.00 2.43
CA LYS A 113 3.79 12.55 3.82
C LYS A 113 5.15 12.00 4.23
N ARG A 114 5.88 11.35 3.32
CA ARG A 114 7.18 10.74 3.61
C ARG A 114 8.35 11.72 3.52
N TYR A 115 8.37 12.56 2.49
CA TYR A 115 9.52 13.42 2.18
C TYR A 115 9.25 14.91 2.40
N GLY A 116 8.04 15.28 2.83
CA GLY A 116 7.62 16.67 2.95
C GLY A 116 7.67 17.37 1.60
N ASN A 117 8.16 18.61 1.59
CA ASN A 117 8.32 19.41 0.37
C ASN A 117 9.58 19.04 -0.42
N ARG A 118 10.41 18.09 0.05
CA ARG A 118 11.62 17.61 -0.65
C ARG A 118 11.28 16.53 -1.67
N ILE A 119 10.30 16.81 -2.53
CA ILE A 119 9.89 15.88 -3.58
C ILE A 119 10.96 15.96 -4.68
N PHE A 120 11.90 15.03 -4.69
CA PHE A 120 12.65 14.76 -5.91
C PHE A 120 11.65 14.20 -6.92
N LEU A 121 11.41 14.93 -8.01
CA LEU A 121 10.62 14.49 -9.15
C LEU A 121 11.32 13.27 -9.77
N PHE A 122 11.01 12.09 -9.26
CA PHE A 122 11.37 10.84 -9.94
C PHE A 122 10.50 10.72 -11.19
N TYR A 123 11.07 11.23 -12.30
CA TYR A 123 10.69 11.06 -13.70
C TYR A 123 9.22 11.26 -14.09
N GLY A 124 8.97 12.39 -14.77
CA GLY A 124 8.05 12.47 -15.90
C GLY A 124 6.57 12.66 -15.57
N ASP A 125 6.22 13.90 -15.22
CA ASP A 125 5.06 14.54 -15.85
C ASP A 125 5.48 15.98 -16.19
N GLU A 126 5.68 16.22 -17.48
CA GLU A 126 5.93 17.53 -18.07
C GLU A 126 4.69 18.40 -17.86
N SER A 127 4.76 19.34 -16.92
CA SER A 127 4.15 20.67 -17.07
C SER A 127 4.60 21.54 -15.89
N ASP A 128 5.51 22.47 -16.22
CA ASP A 128 5.74 23.75 -15.57
C ASP A 128 6.36 23.74 -14.15
N VAL A 129 7.68 23.96 -14.09
CA VAL A 129 8.30 25.28 -13.81
C VAL A 129 9.73 25.08 -13.31
N TYR A 130 10.66 25.78 -13.97
CA TYR A 130 12.07 25.94 -13.62
C TYR A 130 12.27 26.32 -12.16
N THR A 131 13.14 25.60 -11.46
CA THR A 131 13.96 26.22 -10.42
C THR A 131 15.33 25.53 -10.45
N GLU A 132 16.29 26.25 -11.02
CA GLU A 132 17.72 26.08 -10.72
C GLU A 132 17.92 26.00 -9.20
N PHE A 133 18.87 25.21 -8.71
CA PHE A 133 20.13 25.73 -8.17
C PHE A 133 20.91 24.64 -7.40
N GLU A 134 22.20 24.64 -7.74
CA GLU A 134 23.40 24.44 -6.92
C GLU A 134 23.52 23.26 -5.93
N MET A 135 24.47 22.41 -6.28
CA MET A 135 25.11 21.45 -5.39
C MET A 135 25.98 22.21 -4.37
N GLY A 136 25.56 22.18 -3.11
CA GLY A 136 26.35 22.62 -1.97
C GLY A 136 26.95 21.44 -1.22
N GLN A 137 28.29 21.46 -1.14
CA GLN A 137 29.28 20.64 -0.42
C GLN A 137 28.82 19.72 0.72
#